data_AF-A0A7K7VTE5-F1
#
_entry.id   AF-A0A7K7VTE5-F1
#
_cell.length_a   1.000
_cell.length_b   1.000
_cell.length_c   1.000
_cell.angle_alpha   90.00
_cell.angle_beta   90.00
_cell.angle_gamma   90.00
#
_symmetry.space_group_name_H-M   'P 1'
#
loop_
_entity.id
_entity.type
_entity.pdbx_description
1 polymer ?
#
loop_
_entity_poly.entity_id
_entity_poly.type
_entity_poly.pdbx_seq_one_letter_code
_entity_poly.pdbx_strand_id
1 'polypeptide(L)'
;CGNKDQEANGKDFTPSLGNFSDPVYKEIAVTNGYINRMSRDELRNKLAEFKLDTRGVKDVLKKRLKNYYKKQKLMQKEPTDGGSYYDYICIVDFEATCEEGNPPEFVHEIIEFPVVLLNTRTLEIEDAFQQYVKPEINPKLSAFCISLTGITQEVVDKADTFPQVLQNVVEWMRQRELGTKYSYTMLTDGSWDMSKFLNIQCRISRIKYPSFAKRWINIRKSYGNFYKVPRSQTKLTMMLEQLGMHYTGRPHSGLDDARNIARIAARMLRDGCELRANERMHAGQLTAVPAAAPIEAAPVPRAPRARS
;
A
#
# COMPACT_ATOMS: atom_id res chain seq x y z
N CYS A 1 47.30 37.18 25.61
CA CYS A 1 46.36 37.62 26.66
C CYS A 1 44.93 37.46 26.16
N GLY A 2 44.12 36.68 26.88
CA GLY A 2 42.65 36.80 26.84
C GLY A 2 41.92 35.80 25.94
N ASN A 3 41.60 34.62 26.51
CA ASN A 3 40.52 33.73 26.09
C ASN A 3 39.17 34.45 25.96
N LYS A 4 38.31 33.96 25.06
CA LYS A 4 36.94 33.55 25.41
C LYS A 4 36.30 32.65 24.32
N ASP A 5 36.27 31.39 24.70
CA ASP A 5 35.37 30.28 24.37
C ASP A 5 34.05 30.59 23.66
N GLN A 6 33.79 29.85 22.56
CA GLN A 6 32.47 29.28 22.28
C GLN A 6 32.67 27.88 21.69
N GLU A 7 32.56 26.87 22.57
CA GLU A 7 32.48 25.45 22.21
C GLU A 7 31.20 25.19 21.40
N ALA A 8 31.37 24.81 20.13
CA ALA A 8 30.30 24.25 19.32
C ALA A 8 30.03 22.82 19.81
N ASN A 9 28.96 22.68 20.58
CA ASN A 9 28.48 21.44 21.18
C ASN A 9 28.11 20.43 20.07
N GLY A 10 29.02 19.50 19.78
CA GLY A 10 28.78 18.35 18.91
C GLY A 10 27.77 17.42 19.56
N LYS A 11 26.52 17.47 19.09
CA LYS A 11 25.55 16.41 19.39
C LYS A 11 25.88 15.19 18.54
N ASP A 12 26.69 14.31 19.11
CA ASP A 12 26.83 12.92 18.67
C ASP A 12 25.44 12.27 18.68
N PHE A 13 24.85 12.09 17.50
CA PHE A 13 23.66 11.26 17.34
C PHE A 13 24.09 9.80 17.33
N THR A 14 24.28 9.27 18.53
CA THR A 14 24.23 7.82 18.73
C THR A 14 22.79 7.35 18.51
N PRO A 15 22.53 6.34 17.65
CA PRO A 15 21.20 5.79 17.54
C PRO A 15 20.85 5.12 18.88
N SER A 16 19.77 5.58 19.52
CA SER A 16 19.34 5.08 20.82
C SER A 16 19.09 3.56 20.76
N LEU A 17 20.04 2.80 21.28
CA LEU A 17 19.94 1.36 21.58
C LEU A 17 19.07 1.11 22.84
N GLY A 18 18.08 1.97 23.09
CA GLY A 18 17.23 1.92 24.28
C GLY A 18 15.77 1.73 23.87
N ASN A 19 15.28 0.49 23.96
CA ASN A 19 13.86 0.15 24.15
C ASN A 19 13.59 -1.37 24.15
N PHE A 20 14.57 -2.23 23.80
CA PHE A 20 14.42 -3.69 23.84
C PHE A 20 14.98 -4.36 25.10
N SER A 21 15.53 -3.58 26.03
CA SER A 21 16.07 -4.05 27.32
C SER A 21 14.98 -4.36 28.36
N ASP A 22 13.73 -3.97 28.11
CA ASP A 22 12.60 -4.19 29.02
C ASP A 22 12.30 -5.70 29.17
N PRO A 23 12.14 -6.21 30.41
CA PRO A 23 11.77 -7.60 30.68
C PRO A 23 10.59 -8.13 29.85
N VAL A 24 9.61 -7.27 29.51
CA VAL A 24 8.45 -7.65 28.70
C VAL A 24 8.86 -8.24 27.34
N TYR A 25 9.95 -7.76 26.74
CA TYR A 25 10.43 -8.27 25.45
C TYR A 25 11.06 -9.67 25.59
N LYS A 26 11.67 -9.99 26.74
CA LYS A 26 12.14 -11.35 27.03
C LYS A 26 10.97 -12.32 27.09
N GLU A 27 9.89 -11.93 27.75
CA GLU A 27 8.70 -12.77 27.81
C GLU A 27 8.02 -12.92 26.44
N ILE A 28 7.94 -11.85 25.65
CA ILE A 28 7.43 -11.91 24.27
C ILE A 28 8.29 -12.86 23.44
N ALA A 29 9.62 -12.84 23.60
CA ALA A 29 10.52 -13.76 22.91
C ALA A 29 10.26 -15.22 23.28
N VAL A 30 10.05 -15.50 24.57
CA VAL A 30 9.68 -16.84 25.07
C VAL A 30 8.33 -17.30 24.47
N THR A 31 7.30 -16.46 24.53
CA THR A 31 5.98 -16.73 23.92
C THR A 31 6.11 -16.99 22.41
N ASN A 32 6.91 -16.19 21.69
CA ASN A 32 7.18 -16.39 20.27
C ASN A 32 7.85 -17.74 20.00
N GLY A 33 8.76 -18.18 20.88
CA GLY A 33 9.40 -19.49 20.82
C GLY A 33 8.39 -20.64 20.93
N TYR A 34 7.43 -20.55 21.84
CA TYR A 34 6.34 -21.54 21.94
C TYR A 34 5.48 -21.56 20.67
N ILE A 35 5.05 -20.40 20.18
CA ILE A 35 4.22 -20.29 18.96
C ILE A 35 4.93 -20.87 17.73
N ASN A 36 6.26 -20.74 17.65
CA ASN A 36 7.04 -21.31 16.55
C ASN A 36 6.94 -22.85 16.47
N ARG A 37 6.83 -23.51 17.62
CA ARG A 37 6.77 -24.98 17.75
C ARG A 37 5.37 -25.56 17.54
N MET A 38 4.32 -24.74 17.61
CA MET A 38 2.95 -25.19 17.42
C MET A 38 2.70 -25.74 16.00
N SER A 39 1.91 -26.80 15.93
CA SER A 39 1.27 -27.31 14.72
C SER A 39 0.22 -26.34 14.18
N ARG A 40 -0.27 -26.59 12.96
CA ARG A 40 -1.31 -25.73 12.37
C ARG A 40 -2.62 -25.79 13.16
N ASP A 41 -2.99 -26.95 13.67
CA ASP A 41 -4.26 -27.15 14.37
C ASP A 41 -4.22 -26.55 15.77
N GLU A 42 -3.11 -26.67 16.49
CA GLU A 42 -2.91 -25.96 17.76
C GLU A 42 -3.01 -24.43 17.58
N LEU A 43 -2.43 -23.89 16.50
CA LEU A 43 -2.52 -22.46 16.19
C LEU A 43 -3.97 -22.06 15.94
N ARG A 44 -4.72 -22.84 15.16
CA ARG A 44 -6.15 -22.57 14.89
C ARG A 44 -6.98 -22.63 16.16
N ASN A 45 -6.76 -23.63 17.00
CA ASN A 45 -7.47 -23.77 18.27
C ASN A 45 -7.19 -22.57 19.19
N LYS A 46 -5.93 -22.16 19.34
CA LYS A 46 -5.58 -20.98 20.15
C LYS A 46 -6.14 -19.68 19.58
N LEU A 47 -6.13 -19.50 18.26
CA LEU A 47 -6.76 -18.34 17.64
C LEU A 47 -8.28 -18.32 17.87
N ALA A 48 -8.94 -19.47 17.78
CA ALA A 48 -10.37 -19.61 18.03
C ALA A 48 -10.74 -19.27 19.48
N GLU A 49 -9.93 -19.70 20.46
CA GLU A 49 -10.10 -19.33 21.88
C GLU A 49 -10.15 -17.81 22.08
N PHE A 50 -9.34 -17.06 21.32
CA PHE A 50 -9.31 -15.59 21.36
C PHE A 50 -10.30 -14.91 20.40
N LYS A 51 -11.21 -15.67 19.77
CA LYS A 51 -12.15 -15.18 18.75
C LYS A 51 -11.44 -14.45 17.59
N LEU A 52 -10.22 -14.86 17.28
CA LEU A 52 -9.47 -14.38 16.13
C LEU A 52 -9.77 -15.25 14.92
N ASP A 53 -9.64 -14.66 13.73
CA ASP A 53 -9.77 -15.38 12.48
C ASP A 53 -8.76 -16.55 12.43
N THR A 54 -9.23 -17.72 12.01
CA THR A 54 -8.49 -18.99 11.99
C THR A 54 -8.08 -19.43 10.58
N ARG A 55 -8.30 -18.59 9.57
CA ARG A 55 -8.01 -18.88 8.16
C ARG A 55 -6.57 -18.51 7.80
N GLY A 56 -6.08 -19.19 6.77
CA GLY A 56 -4.77 -18.98 6.17
C GLY A 56 -3.75 -20.07 6.46
N VAL A 57 -2.57 -19.93 5.86
CA VAL A 57 -1.46 -20.87 6.00
C VAL A 57 -0.77 -20.75 7.37
N LYS A 58 0.04 -21.74 7.74
CA LYS A 58 0.68 -21.84 9.06
C LYS A 58 1.42 -20.56 9.48
N ASP A 59 2.15 -19.92 8.57
CA ASP A 59 2.93 -18.71 8.87
C ASP A 59 2.04 -17.49 9.14
N VAL A 60 0.91 -17.38 8.43
CA VAL A 60 -0.12 -16.36 8.69
C VAL A 60 -0.69 -16.53 10.11
N LEU A 61 -1.07 -17.76 10.48
CA LEU A 61 -1.61 -18.07 11.81
C LEU A 61 -0.59 -17.78 12.91
N LYS A 62 0.68 -18.19 12.71
CA LYS A 62 1.78 -17.86 13.64
C LYS A 62 1.92 -16.36 13.81
N LYS A 63 1.95 -15.60 12.72
CA LYS A 63 2.17 -14.15 12.77
C LYS A 63 1.04 -13.44 13.53
N ARG A 64 -0.21 -13.83 13.25
CA ARG A 64 -1.41 -13.36 13.94
C ARG A 64 -1.34 -13.58 15.44
N LEU A 65 -1.07 -14.82 15.87
CA LEU A 65 -1.02 -15.17 17.28
C LEU A 65 0.10 -14.44 18.02
N LYS A 66 1.29 -14.35 17.41
CA LYS A 66 2.43 -13.60 17.98
C LYS A 66 2.08 -12.13 18.21
N ASN A 67 1.46 -11.50 17.22
CA ASN A 67 1.10 -10.10 17.31
C ASN A 67 -0.03 -9.85 18.32
N TYR A 68 -0.99 -10.77 18.43
CA TYR A 68 -2.01 -10.70 19.48
C TYR A 68 -1.37 -10.69 20.87
N TYR A 69 -0.51 -11.67 21.19
CA TYR A 69 0.17 -11.70 22.48
C TYR A 69 1.07 -10.49 22.72
N LYS A 70 1.81 -10.04 21.68
CA LYS A 70 2.60 -8.81 21.76
C LYS A 70 1.72 -7.62 22.16
N LYS A 71 0.57 -7.44 21.51
CA LYS A 71 -0.36 -6.34 21.80
C LYS A 71 -0.91 -6.42 23.23
N GLN A 72 -1.33 -7.60 23.67
CA GLN A 72 -1.83 -7.81 25.03
C GLN A 72 -0.78 -7.44 26.10
N LYS A 73 0.47 -7.89 25.92
CA LYS A 73 1.55 -7.62 26.89
C LYS A 73 1.98 -6.16 26.94
N LEU A 74 1.96 -5.45 25.80
CA LEU A 74 2.32 -4.04 25.75
C LEU A 74 1.20 -3.13 26.25
N MET A 75 -0.07 -3.43 25.93
CA MET A 75 -1.23 -2.65 26.40
C MET A 75 -1.44 -2.73 27.92
N GLN A 76 -0.98 -3.81 28.57
CA GLN A 76 -1.02 -3.93 30.03
C GLN A 76 -0.06 -2.98 30.75
N LYS A 77 0.85 -2.30 30.05
CA LYS A 77 1.93 -1.51 30.68
C LYS A 77 1.83 -0.01 30.42
N GLU A 78 1.47 0.44 29.20
CA GLU A 78 1.24 1.84 28.88
C GLU A 78 0.22 2.00 27.75
N PRO A 79 -0.67 3.02 27.79
CA PRO A 79 -1.36 3.46 26.58
C PRO A 79 -0.29 4.01 25.63
N THR A 80 0.03 3.27 24.56
CA THR A 80 0.95 3.76 23.54
C THR A 80 0.43 5.10 23.04
N ASP A 81 1.19 6.16 23.27
CA ASP A 81 0.96 7.48 22.68
C ASP A 81 0.96 7.28 21.17
N GLY A 82 -0.25 7.26 20.61
CA GLY A 82 -0.51 6.87 19.23
C GLY A 82 -0.02 7.97 18.33
N GLY A 83 1.27 7.94 17.98
CA GLY A 83 1.77 8.69 16.84
C GLY A 83 0.79 8.51 15.68
N SER A 84 0.35 9.63 15.08
CA SER A 84 -0.75 9.64 14.12
C SER A 84 -0.47 8.68 12.96
N TYR A 85 -1.08 7.50 13.03
CA TYR A 85 -1.17 6.56 11.90
C TYR A 85 -2.15 7.16 10.89
N TYR A 86 -2.05 6.74 9.61
CA TYR A 86 -2.95 7.26 8.58
C TYR A 86 -4.41 7.00 8.97
N ASP A 87 -5.28 7.98 8.83
CA ASP A 87 -6.73 7.79 8.96
C ASP A 87 -7.27 6.96 7.78
N TYR A 88 -6.71 7.20 6.59
CA TYR A 88 -7.10 6.52 5.35
C TYR A 88 -5.92 5.95 4.56
N ILE A 89 -6.20 4.88 3.82
CA ILE A 89 -5.35 4.37 2.75
C ILE A 89 -6.12 4.46 1.44
N CYS A 90 -5.53 5.09 0.42
CA CYS A 90 -6.06 5.16 -0.94
C CYS A 90 -5.39 4.10 -1.79
N ILE A 91 -6.13 3.04 -2.13
CA ILE A 91 -5.65 1.93 -2.94
C ILE A 91 -5.89 2.26 -4.42
N VAL A 92 -4.86 2.11 -5.23
CA VAL A 92 -4.91 2.32 -6.70
C VAL A 92 -4.31 1.09 -7.38
N ASP A 93 -4.95 0.66 -8.47
CA ASP A 93 -4.45 -0.39 -9.36
C ASP A 93 -4.85 -0.02 -10.79
N PHE A 94 -3.90 0.47 -11.58
CA PHE A 94 -4.21 0.95 -12.93
C PHE A 94 -4.34 -0.20 -13.91
N GLU A 95 -5.32 -0.12 -14.79
CA GLU A 95 -5.26 -0.86 -16.05
C GLU A 95 -4.63 0.03 -17.12
N ALA A 96 -3.85 -0.59 -18.01
CA ALA A 96 -3.13 0.10 -19.08
C ALA A 96 -3.26 -0.64 -20.40
N THR A 97 -3.09 0.08 -21.51
CA THR A 97 -2.92 -0.53 -22.83
C THR A 97 -1.77 -1.54 -22.80
N CYS A 98 -1.93 -2.67 -23.49
CA CYS A 98 -0.92 -3.72 -23.54
C CYS A 98 -1.04 -4.57 -24.81
N GLU A 99 0.02 -5.31 -25.11
CA GLU A 99 0.06 -6.30 -26.19
C GLU A 99 0.50 -7.66 -25.67
N GLU A 100 0.12 -8.70 -26.41
CA GLU A 100 0.55 -10.07 -26.14
C GLU A 100 2.08 -10.17 -26.19
N GLY A 101 2.66 -10.97 -25.29
CA GLY A 101 4.12 -11.08 -25.14
C GLY A 101 4.80 -9.92 -24.40
N ASN A 102 4.05 -8.86 -24.05
CA ASN A 102 4.53 -7.69 -23.30
C ASN A 102 5.85 -7.11 -23.89
N PRO A 103 5.83 -6.62 -25.15
CA PRO A 103 7.02 -6.07 -25.80
C PRO A 103 7.62 -4.92 -24.99
N PRO A 104 8.97 -4.89 -24.79
CA PRO A 104 9.60 -3.97 -23.85
C PRO A 104 9.49 -2.49 -24.25
N GLU A 105 9.42 -2.20 -25.55
CA GLU A 105 9.32 -0.84 -26.12
C GLU A 105 7.87 -0.34 -26.24
N PHE A 106 6.88 -1.15 -25.83
CA PHE A 106 5.48 -0.75 -25.92
C PHE A 106 5.17 0.42 -24.97
N VAL A 107 4.59 1.49 -25.53
CA VAL A 107 4.23 2.68 -24.78
C VAL A 107 2.85 2.48 -24.16
N HIS A 108 2.84 2.08 -22.89
CA HIS A 108 1.63 1.93 -22.10
C HIS A 108 0.95 3.27 -21.81
N GLU A 109 -0.37 3.29 -21.91
CA GLU A 109 -1.25 4.38 -21.48
C GLU A 109 -2.27 3.84 -20.49
N ILE A 110 -2.55 4.60 -19.43
CA ILE A 110 -3.58 4.24 -18.45
C ILE A 110 -4.94 4.29 -19.15
N ILE A 111 -5.75 3.24 -18.97
CA ILE A 111 -7.12 3.12 -19.52
C ILE A 111 -8.19 2.91 -18.44
N GLU A 112 -7.80 2.62 -17.20
CA GLU A 112 -8.68 2.64 -16.03
C GLU A 112 -7.94 3.29 -14.84
N PHE A 113 -8.62 4.21 -14.15
CA PHE A 113 -8.13 4.86 -12.93
C PHE A 113 -9.11 4.60 -11.78
N PRO A 114 -8.94 3.50 -11.04
CA PRO A 114 -9.70 3.25 -9.83
C PRO A 114 -9.01 3.82 -8.59
N VAL A 115 -9.81 4.21 -7.59
CA VAL A 115 -9.33 4.54 -6.24
C VAL A 115 -10.28 3.94 -5.22
N VAL A 116 -9.79 3.15 -4.29
CA VAL A 116 -10.57 2.58 -3.18
C VAL A 116 -10.11 3.20 -1.87
N LEU A 117 -11.04 3.74 -1.08
CA LEU A 117 -10.76 4.41 0.19
C LEU A 117 -11.01 3.45 1.37
N LEU A 118 -9.93 3.06 2.05
CA LEU A 118 -9.98 2.23 3.24
C LEU A 118 -9.79 3.09 4.50
N ASN A 119 -10.76 3.09 5.41
CA ASN A 119 -10.62 3.68 6.74
C ASN A 119 -9.81 2.72 7.64
N THR A 120 -8.71 3.20 8.21
CA THR A 120 -7.80 2.34 9.00
C THR A 120 -8.29 2.04 10.41
N ARG A 121 -9.26 2.81 10.91
CA ARG A 121 -9.88 2.64 12.24
C ARG A 121 -11.00 1.61 12.19
N THR A 122 -11.89 1.72 11.22
CA THR A 122 -13.01 0.78 11.03
C THR A 122 -12.59 -0.47 10.27
N LEU A 123 -11.52 -0.37 9.46
CA LEU A 123 -11.05 -1.40 8.53
C LEU A 123 -12.08 -1.73 7.44
N GLU A 124 -12.93 -0.76 7.10
CA GLU A 124 -13.96 -0.85 6.07
C GLU A 124 -13.63 0.04 4.87
N ILE A 125 -14.06 -0.41 3.70
CA ILE A 125 -14.02 0.41 2.48
C ILE A 125 -15.18 1.40 2.60
N GLU A 126 -14.87 2.69 2.72
CA GLU A 126 -15.89 3.74 2.86
C GLU A 126 -16.34 4.29 1.52
N ASP A 127 -15.47 4.23 0.51
CA ASP A 127 -15.80 4.75 -0.81
C ASP A 127 -14.93 4.14 -1.91
N ALA A 128 -15.40 4.26 -3.15
CA ALA A 128 -14.66 3.90 -4.33
C ALA A 128 -14.95 4.84 -5.50
N PHE A 129 -13.92 5.10 -6.29
CA PHE A 129 -13.97 5.86 -7.53
C PHE A 129 -13.48 4.97 -8.66
N GLN A 130 -14.09 5.11 -9.83
CA GLN A 130 -13.65 4.45 -11.05
C GLN A 130 -13.95 5.37 -12.24
N GLN A 131 -12.94 5.62 -13.06
CA GLN A 131 -13.12 6.21 -14.37
C GLN A 131 -12.21 5.53 -15.38
N TYR A 132 -12.71 5.36 -16.59
CA TYR A 132 -11.91 4.94 -17.73
C TYR A 132 -11.19 6.14 -18.33
N VAL A 133 -10.09 5.88 -19.02
CA VAL A 133 -9.23 6.89 -19.62
C VAL A 133 -9.08 6.59 -21.11
N LYS A 134 -9.21 7.62 -21.94
CA LYS A 134 -9.00 7.52 -23.38
C LYS A 134 -7.50 7.58 -23.72
N PRO A 135 -6.90 6.52 -24.30
CA PRO A 135 -5.53 6.56 -24.78
C PRO A 135 -5.43 7.39 -26.06
N GLU A 136 -4.33 8.13 -26.22
CA GLU A 136 -4.09 9.08 -27.32
C GLU A 136 -2.95 8.61 -28.24
N ILE A 137 -1.97 7.84 -27.73
CA ILE A 137 -0.85 7.31 -28.51
C ILE A 137 -1.25 6.03 -29.23
N ASN A 138 -1.85 5.09 -28.50
CA ASN A 138 -2.35 3.81 -29.00
C ASN A 138 -3.87 3.74 -28.76
N PRO A 139 -4.68 4.51 -29.51
CA PRO A 139 -6.12 4.67 -29.26
C PRO A 139 -6.94 3.40 -29.50
N LYS A 140 -6.40 2.42 -30.24
CA LYS A 140 -7.04 1.13 -30.51
C LYS A 140 -6.46 0.06 -29.58
N LEU A 141 -7.31 -0.49 -28.72
CA LEU A 141 -6.94 -1.56 -27.81
C LEU A 141 -6.66 -2.85 -28.60
N SER A 142 -5.61 -3.56 -28.23
CA SER A 142 -5.33 -4.89 -28.78
C SER A 142 -6.41 -5.89 -28.32
N ALA A 143 -6.62 -6.94 -29.10
CA ALA A 143 -7.52 -8.03 -28.71
C ALA A 143 -7.09 -8.67 -27.36
N PHE A 144 -5.78 -8.79 -27.15
CA PHE A 144 -5.21 -9.26 -25.88
C PHE A 144 -5.59 -8.34 -24.72
N CYS A 145 -5.44 -7.02 -24.88
CA CYS A 145 -5.78 -6.05 -23.84
C CYS A 145 -7.27 -6.14 -23.47
N ILE A 146 -8.15 -6.16 -24.46
CA ILE A 146 -9.61 -6.29 -24.23
C ILE A 146 -9.93 -7.60 -23.51
N SER A 147 -9.34 -8.72 -23.93
CA SER A 147 -9.55 -10.01 -23.28
C SER A 147 -9.03 -10.03 -21.84
N LEU A 148 -7.86 -9.43 -21.60
CA LEU A 148 -7.23 -9.39 -20.28
C LEU A 148 -8.05 -8.52 -19.33
N THR A 149 -8.26 -7.25 -19.67
CA THR A 149 -8.84 -6.25 -18.76
C THR A 149 -10.38 -6.23 -18.77
N GLY A 150 -10.99 -6.75 -19.85
CA GLY A 150 -12.44 -6.68 -20.05
C GLY A 150 -12.94 -5.31 -20.48
N ILE A 151 -12.04 -4.33 -20.66
CA ILE A 151 -12.37 -2.98 -21.11
C ILE A 151 -12.54 -3.01 -22.62
N THR A 152 -13.71 -2.61 -23.11
CA THR A 152 -14.02 -2.60 -24.54
C THR A 152 -13.52 -1.32 -25.21
N GLN A 153 -13.34 -1.38 -26.53
CA GLN A 153 -12.98 -0.20 -27.32
C GLN A 153 -14.01 0.94 -27.16
N GLU A 154 -15.30 0.61 -27.09
CA GLU A 154 -16.37 1.59 -26.92
C GLU A 154 -16.25 2.37 -25.59
N VAL A 155 -15.81 1.68 -24.53
CA VAL A 155 -15.59 2.30 -23.21
C VAL A 155 -14.48 3.35 -23.28
N VAL A 156 -13.33 3.02 -23.87
CA VAL A 156 -12.21 3.98 -23.97
C VAL A 156 -12.46 5.07 -25.01
N ASP A 157 -13.23 4.80 -26.06
CA ASP A 157 -13.57 5.81 -27.09
C ASP A 157 -14.39 6.97 -26.51
N LYS A 158 -15.28 6.65 -25.54
CA LYS A 158 -16.16 7.61 -24.82
C LYS A 158 -15.55 8.18 -23.55
N ALA A 159 -14.39 7.68 -23.13
CA ALA A 159 -13.73 8.11 -21.90
C ALA A 159 -13.11 9.51 -22.03
N ASP A 160 -12.91 10.16 -20.88
CA ASP A 160 -12.16 11.40 -20.78
C ASP A 160 -10.65 11.17 -20.96
N THR A 161 -9.91 12.21 -21.31
CA THR A 161 -8.44 12.15 -21.37
C THR A 161 -7.83 12.04 -19.96
N PHE A 162 -6.61 11.54 -19.88
CA PHE A 162 -5.94 11.33 -18.58
C PHE A 162 -5.87 12.60 -17.69
N PRO A 163 -5.54 13.80 -18.20
CA PRO A 163 -5.53 15.01 -17.37
C PRO A 163 -6.89 15.31 -16.72
N GLN A 164 -7.99 15.09 -17.45
CA GLN A 164 -9.34 15.31 -16.96
C GLN A 164 -9.71 14.28 -15.89
N VAL A 165 -9.42 13.00 -16.13
CA VAL A 165 -9.65 11.93 -15.13
C VAL A 165 -8.83 12.17 -13.87
N LEU A 166 -7.55 12.56 -14.00
CA LEU A 166 -6.71 12.89 -12.85
C LEU A 166 -7.25 14.10 -12.08
N GLN A 167 -7.81 15.11 -12.76
CA GLN A 167 -8.50 16.21 -12.09
C GLN A 167 -9.72 15.73 -11.30
N ASN A 168 -10.53 14.84 -11.89
CA ASN A 168 -11.70 14.25 -11.24
C ASN A 168 -11.30 13.44 -9.99
N VAL A 169 -10.22 12.65 -10.07
CA VAL A 169 -9.65 11.92 -8.92
C VAL A 169 -9.24 12.87 -7.81
N VAL A 170 -8.52 13.95 -8.15
CA VAL A 170 -8.09 14.95 -7.16
C VAL A 170 -9.29 15.61 -6.48
N GLU A 171 -10.32 15.95 -7.24
CA GLU A 171 -11.53 16.55 -6.68
C GLU A 171 -12.28 15.57 -5.77
N TRP A 172 -12.44 14.33 -6.21
CA TRP A 172 -12.99 13.26 -5.38
C TRP A 172 -12.21 13.13 -4.06
N MET A 173 -10.87 13.09 -4.09
CA MET A 173 -10.05 13.01 -2.88
C MET A 173 -10.20 14.24 -1.97
N ARG A 174 -10.37 15.44 -2.53
CA ARG A 174 -10.56 16.69 -1.77
C ARG A 174 -11.91 16.75 -1.07
N GLN A 175 -12.98 16.29 -1.71
CA GLN A 175 -14.31 16.18 -1.10
C GLN A 175 -14.31 15.27 0.13
N ARG A 176 -13.34 14.34 0.22
CA ARG A 176 -13.10 13.47 1.39
C ARG A 176 -12.08 14.04 2.37
N GLU A 177 -11.70 15.31 2.20
CA GLU A 177 -10.81 16.07 3.10
C GLU A 177 -9.42 15.42 3.32
N LEU A 178 -8.94 14.67 2.31
CA LEU A 178 -7.66 13.95 2.37
C LEU A 178 -6.46 14.90 2.33
N GLY A 179 -5.59 14.80 3.33
CA GLY A 179 -4.41 15.64 3.51
C GLY A 179 -4.71 16.98 4.18
N THR A 180 -5.97 17.34 4.41
CA THR A 180 -6.38 18.52 5.19
C THR A 180 -6.87 18.10 6.57
N LYS A 181 -8.01 17.40 6.64
CA LYS A 181 -8.60 16.92 7.91
C LYS A 181 -8.11 15.52 8.25
N TYR A 182 -7.99 14.67 7.24
CA TYR A 182 -7.61 13.28 7.43
C TYR A 182 -6.24 13.00 6.84
N SER A 183 -5.39 12.37 7.64
CA SER A 183 -4.10 11.86 7.16
C SER A 183 -4.33 10.65 6.25
N TYR A 184 -3.57 10.54 5.18
CA TYR A 184 -3.72 9.43 4.25
C TYR A 184 -2.40 9.02 3.60
N THR A 185 -2.41 7.90 2.90
CA THR A 185 -1.31 7.47 2.04
C THR A 185 -1.81 6.69 0.83
N MET A 186 -1.01 6.59 -0.21
CA MET A 186 -1.29 5.77 -1.40
C MET A 186 -0.80 4.33 -1.18
N LEU A 187 -1.51 3.35 -1.74
CA LEU A 187 -1.12 1.93 -1.73
C LEU A 187 -1.38 1.28 -3.08
N THR A 188 -0.46 0.41 -3.53
CA THR A 188 -0.53 -0.29 -4.82
C THR A 188 -0.04 -1.75 -4.72
N ASP A 189 -0.45 -2.62 -5.67
CA ASP A 189 0.00 -4.02 -5.76
C ASP A 189 1.34 -4.19 -6.49
N GLY A 190 2.38 -3.61 -5.90
CA GLY A 190 3.70 -3.55 -6.49
C GLY A 190 4.13 -2.12 -6.75
N SER A 191 5.15 -1.95 -7.59
CA SER A 191 5.74 -0.64 -7.85
C SER A 191 5.29 -0.03 -9.18
N TRP A 192 4.72 -0.84 -10.08
CA TRP A 192 4.52 -0.47 -11.48
C TRP A 192 3.50 0.64 -11.67
N ASP A 193 2.42 0.67 -10.90
CA ASP A 193 1.40 1.72 -10.98
C ASP A 193 2.00 3.12 -10.93
N MET A 194 2.78 3.38 -9.88
CA MET A 194 3.35 4.70 -9.63
C MET A 194 4.65 4.90 -10.41
N SER A 195 5.56 3.91 -10.43
CA SER A 195 6.88 4.09 -11.02
C SER A 195 6.91 3.96 -12.55
N LYS A 196 5.97 3.20 -13.13
CA LYS A 196 5.88 2.93 -14.57
C LYS A 196 4.66 3.62 -15.18
N PHE A 197 3.44 3.18 -14.87
CA PHE A 197 2.24 3.63 -15.57
C PHE A 197 1.96 5.12 -15.38
N LEU A 198 1.82 5.59 -14.13
CA LEU A 198 1.60 7.01 -13.84
C LEU A 198 2.77 7.89 -14.32
N ASN A 199 4.00 7.41 -14.19
CA ASN A 199 5.19 8.13 -14.64
C ASN A 199 5.24 8.30 -16.16
N ILE A 200 4.94 7.25 -16.93
CA ILE A 200 4.84 7.31 -18.41
C ILE A 200 3.67 8.20 -18.80
N GLN A 201 2.49 7.97 -18.22
CA GLN A 201 1.28 8.73 -18.55
C GLN A 201 1.45 10.22 -18.30
N CYS A 202 2.09 10.62 -17.19
CA CYS A 202 2.39 12.03 -16.94
C CYS A 202 3.29 12.65 -18.01
N ARG A 203 4.24 11.89 -18.56
CA ARG A 203 5.13 12.36 -19.64
C ARG A 203 4.36 12.52 -20.95
N ILE A 204 3.53 11.54 -21.31
CA ILE A 204 2.67 11.56 -22.50
C ILE A 204 1.75 12.79 -22.46
N SER A 205 1.04 12.96 -21.35
CA SER A 205 0.09 14.06 -21.15
C SER A 205 0.75 15.41 -20.81
N ARG A 206 2.09 15.50 -20.82
CA ARG A 206 2.86 16.72 -20.52
C ARG A 206 2.49 17.38 -19.19
N ILE A 207 2.22 16.59 -18.16
CA ILE A 207 1.94 17.07 -16.80
C ILE A 207 3.08 16.74 -15.84
N LYS A 208 3.22 17.57 -14.80
CA LYS A 208 4.14 17.30 -13.69
C LYS A 208 3.61 16.11 -12.88
N TYR A 209 4.51 15.18 -12.53
CA TYR A 209 4.17 14.03 -11.69
C TYR A 209 3.55 14.51 -10.35
N PRO A 210 2.33 14.06 -9.97
CA PRO A 210 1.62 14.56 -8.81
C PRO A 210 2.38 14.33 -7.50
N SER A 211 2.51 15.36 -6.66
CA SER A 211 3.27 15.28 -5.41
C SER A 211 2.71 14.25 -4.43
N PHE A 212 1.39 14.09 -4.39
CA PHE A 212 0.73 13.14 -3.48
C PHE A 212 0.98 11.67 -3.84
N ALA A 213 1.35 11.38 -5.09
CA ALA A 213 1.62 10.03 -5.58
C ALA A 213 3.13 9.68 -5.56
N LYS A 214 3.99 10.54 -4.99
CA LYS A 214 5.45 10.33 -5.00
C LYS A 214 5.93 9.32 -3.97
N ARG A 215 5.12 8.96 -2.98
CA ARG A 215 5.46 8.03 -1.91
C ARG A 215 4.24 7.15 -1.64
N TRP A 216 4.42 5.84 -1.59
CA TRP A 216 3.31 4.88 -1.45
C TRP A 216 3.73 3.63 -0.70
N ILE A 217 2.72 2.87 -0.30
CA ILE A 217 2.86 1.51 0.22
C ILE A 217 2.81 0.55 -0.97
N ASN A 218 3.91 -0.15 -1.23
CA ASN A 218 3.88 -1.37 -2.03
C ASN A 218 3.47 -2.53 -1.12
N ILE A 219 2.23 -3.00 -1.29
CA ILE A 219 1.67 -4.03 -0.40
C ILE A 219 2.38 -5.38 -0.57
N ARG A 220 2.90 -5.71 -1.75
CA ARG A 220 3.69 -6.94 -1.96
C ARG A 220 4.93 -6.99 -1.07
N LYS A 221 5.64 -5.86 -0.96
CA LYS A 221 6.80 -5.73 -0.06
C LYS A 221 6.38 -5.85 1.40
N SER A 222 5.31 -5.15 1.78
CA SER A 222 4.78 -5.21 3.15
C SER A 222 4.36 -6.63 3.53
N TYR A 223 3.62 -7.32 2.65
CA TYR A 223 3.12 -8.67 2.84
C TYR A 223 4.27 -9.67 3.03
N GLY A 224 5.23 -9.68 2.09
CA GLY A 224 6.40 -10.56 2.17
C GLY A 224 7.20 -10.36 3.46
N ASN A 225 7.43 -9.10 3.84
CA ASN A 225 8.17 -8.78 5.06
C ASN A 225 7.42 -9.17 6.34
N PHE A 226 6.10 -9.02 6.36
CA PHE A 226 5.27 -9.22 7.54
C PHE A 226 5.00 -10.70 7.80
N TYR A 227 4.56 -11.44 6.78
CA TYR A 227 4.26 -12.88 6.87
C TYR A 227 5.47 -13.77 6.58
N LYS A 228 6.63 -13.19 6.22
CA LYS A 228 7.89 -13.89 5.96
C LYS A 228 7.82 -14.86 4.78
N VAL A 229 7.22 -14.40 3.68
CA VAL A 229 7.13 -15.15 2.43
C VAL A 229 7.99 -14.53 1.33
N PRO A 230 8.52 -15.33 0.39
CA PRO A 230 9.31 -14.81 -0.73
C PRO A 230 8.44 -14.02 -1.71
N ARG A 231 9.07 -13.17 -2.53
CA ARG A 231 8.39 -12.35 -3.56
C ARG A 231 7.57 -13.18 -4.56
N SER A 232 7.96 -14.42 -4.84
CA SER A 232 7.20 -15.31 -5.72
C SER A 232 5.79 -15.62 -5.19
N GLN A 233 5.56 -15.46 -3.89
CA GLN A 233 4.29 -15.69 -3.21
C GLN A 233 3.48 -14.42 -2.93
N THR A 234 3.86 -13.29 -3.53
CA THR A 234 3.18 -11.99 -3.29
C THR A 234 2.36 -11.50 -4.48
N LYS A 235 1.98 -12.40 -5.39
CA LYS A 235 0.94 -12.10 -6.40
C LYS A 235 -0.42 -11.95 -5.70
N LEU A 236 -1.29 -11.07 -6.21
CA LEU A 236 -2.59 -10.76 -5.59
C LEU A 236 -3.40 -12.02 -5.20
N THR A 237 -3.61 -12.93 -6.15
CA THR A 237 -4.36 -14.18 -5.93
C THR A 237 -3.71 -15.08 -4.88
N MET A 238 -2.38 -15.18 -4.87
CA MET A 238 -1.64 -15.96 -3.87
C MET A 238 -1.73 -15.34 -2.47
N MET A 239 -1.66 -14.01 -2.35
CA MET A 239 -1.83 -13.33 -1.07
C MET A 239 -3.23 -13.58 -0.50
N LEU A 240 -4.28 -13.52 -1.33
CA LEU A 240 -5.65 -13.84 -0.91
C LEU A 240 -5.74 -15.31 -0.44
N GLU A 241 -5.27 -16.26 -1.26
CA GLU A 241 -5.32 -17.69 -0.96
C GLU A 241 -4.60 -18.02 0.36
N GLN A 242 -3.40 -17.48 0.57
CA GLN A 242 -2.63 -17.70 1.78
C GLN A 242 -3.28 -17.12 3.04
N LEU A 243 -4.08 -16.06 2.89
CA LEU A 243 -4.92 -15.51 3.95
C LEU A 243 -6.23 -16.27 4.14
N GLY A 244 -6.52 -17.28 3.29
CA GLY A 244 -7.77 -18.04 3.28
C GLY A 244 -8.95 -17.20 2.80
N MET A 245 -8.70 -16.31 1.84
CA MET A 245 -9.71 -15.49 1.17
C MET A 245 -9.79 -15.87 -0.31
N HIS A 246 -10.97 -15.66 -0.90
CA HIS A 246 -11.18 -15.82 -2.33
C HIS A 246 -11.19 -14.45 -3.02
N TYR A 247 -10.75 -14.44 -4.27
CA TYR A 247 -10.92 -13.29 -5.16
C TYR A 247 -12.42 -12.98 -5.33
N THR A 248 -12.76 -11.69 -5.39
CA THR A 248 -14.13 -11.21 -5.61
C THR A 248 -14.15 -10.24 -6.77
N GLY A 249 -15.05 -10.43 -7.73
CA GLY A 249 -15.11 -9.62 -8.96
C GLY A 249 -14.35 -10.25 -10.12
N ARG A 250 -13.97 -9.43 -11.09
CA ARG A 250 -13.25 -9.84 -12.30
C ARG A 250 -11.74 -9.52 -12.17
N PRO A 251 -10.83 -10.53 -12.24
CA PRO A 251 -9.39 -10.27 -12.33
C PRO A 251 -9.05 -9.33 -13.49
N HIS A 252 -8.11 -8.41 -13.29
CA HIS A 252 -7.71 -7.39 -14.26
C HIS A 252 -8.81 -6.37 -14.59
N SER A 253 -9.84 -6.26 -13.74
CA SER A 253 -10.60 -5.03 -13.62
C SER A 253 -9.97 -4.24 -12.48
N GLY A 254 -9.45 -3.05 -12.76
CA GLY A 254 -8.66 -2.30 -11.80
C GLY A 254 -9.42 -2.01 -10.51
N LEU A 255 -10.72 -1.70 -10.60
CA LEU A 255 -11.55 -1.49 -9.40
C LEU A 255 -11.71 -2.75 -8.54
N ASP A 256 -11.94 -3.91 -9.16
CA ASP A 256 -12.10 -5.16 -8.42
C ASP A 256 -10.77 -5.61 -7.82
N ASP A 257 -9.65 -5.45 -8.54
CA ASP A 257 -8.33 -5.70 -7.99
C ASP A 257 -8.01 -4.76 -6.82
N ALA A 258 -8.28 -3.45 -6.94
CA ALA A 258 -8.12 -2.47 -5.85
C ALA A 258 -8.96 -2.83 -4.60
N ARG A 259 -10.19 -3.34 -4.77
CA ARG A 259 -11.02 -3.84 -3.65
C ARG A 259 -10.40 -5.07 -2.98
N ASN A 260 -9.87 -6.02 -3.76
CA ASN A 260 -9.20 -7.18 -3.22
C ASN A 260 -7.90 -6.82 -2.48
N ILE A 261 -7.15 -5.86 -3.02
CA ILE A 261 -5.97 -5.29 -2.36
C ILE A 261 -6.36 -4.61 -1.04
N ALA A 262 -7.46 -3.85 -1.00
CA ALA A 262 -7.98 -3.25 0.22
C ALA A 262 -8.36 -4.31 1.28
N ARG A 263 -8.95 -5.45 0.87
CA ARG A 263 -9.23 -6.59 1.77
C ARG A 263 -7.96 -7.19 2.37
N ILE A 264 -6.88 -7.30 1.58
CA ILE A 264 -5.56 -7.71 2.09
C ILE A 264 -5.02 -6.68 3.07
N ALA A 265 -5.08 -5.39 2.74
CA ALA A 265 -4.60 -4.32 3.60
C ALA A 265 -5.33 -4.34 4.97
N ALA A 266 -6.66 -4.40 4.96
CA ALA A 266 -7.48 -4.52 6.17
C ALA A 266 -7.12 -5.77 7.01
N ARG A 267 -6.90 -6.91 6.35
CA ARG A 267 -6.46 -8.16 7.01
C ARG A 267 -5.09 -8.02 7.67
N MET A 268 -4.13 -7.38 7.00
CA MET A 268 -2.80 -7.11 7.53
C MET A 268 -2.84 -6.16 8.73
N LEU A 269 -3.61 -5.08 8.64
CA LEU A 269 -3.84 -4.15 9.76
C LEU A 269 -4.45 -4.88 10.97
N ARG A 270 -5.46 -5.73 10.74
CA ARG A 270 -6.07 -6.57 11.78
C ARG A 270 -5.10 -7.57 12.40
N ASP A 271 -4.14 -8.06 11.62
CA ASP A 271 -3.03 -8.89 12.11
C ASP A 271 -1.96 -8.09 12.89
N GLY A 272 -2.10 -6.77 12.99
CA GLY A 272 -1.15 -5.89 13.68
C GLY A 272 0.06 -5.53 12.83
N CYS A 273 -0.08 -5.57 11.49
CA CYS A 273 0.88 -4.93 10.60
C CYS A 273 0.64 -3.42 10.60
N GLU A 274 1.69 -2.63 10.82
CA GLU A 274 1.65 -1.20 10.56
C GLU A 274 2.08 -0.97 9.10
N LEU A 275 1.12 -0.86 8.19
CA LEU A 275 1.42 -0.61 6.79
C LEU A 275 1.98 0.80 6.64
N ARG A 276 3.18 0.94 6.07
CA ARG A 276 3.88 2.22 5.95
C ARG A 276 4.45 2.38 4.56
N ALA A 277 4.51 3.60 4.06
CA ALA A 277 5.08 3.87 2.76
C ALA A 277 6.53 3.38 2.72
N ASN A 278 6.81 2.50 1.76
CA ASN A 278 8.05 1.74 1.63
C ASN A 278 8.72 1.94 0.26
N GLU A 279 8.07 2.67 -0.65
CA GLU A 279 8.57 3.07 -1.96
C GLU A 279 8.27 4.55 -2.25
N ARG A 280 9.11 5.16 -3.08
CA ARG A 280 8.94 6.53 -3.56
C ARG A 280 9.57 6.75 -4.93
N MET A 281 9.06 7.74 -5.66
CA MET A 281 9.72 8.35 -6.82
C MET A 281 10.60 9.52 -6.36
N HIS A 282 11.90 9.46 -6.64
CA HIS A 282 12.86 10.54 -6.39
C HIS A 282 13.75 10.72 -7.62
N ALA A 283 13.90 11.96 -8.09
CA ALA A 283 14.66 12.27 -9.32
C ALA A 283 14.28 11.39 -10.55
N GLY A 284 13.00 11.00 -10.66
CA GLY A 284 12.52 10.14 -11.75
C GLY A 284 12.84 8.66 -11.60
N GLN A 285 13.43 8.25 -10.48
CA GLN A 285 13.77 6.86 -10.18
C GLN A 285 12.97 6.31 -9.00
N LEU A 286 12.69 5.01 -9.05
CA LEU A 286 12.09 4.26 -7.93
C LEU A 286 13.15 4.05 -6.85
N THR A 287 12.85 4.45 -5.62
CA THR A 287 13.72 4.25 -4.46
C THR A 287 12.93 3.69 -3.28
N ALA A 288 13.61 2.96 -2.39
CA ALA A 288 12.99 2.48 -1.15
C ALA A 288 12.88 3.62 -0.13
N VAL A 289 11.84 3.55 0.70
CA VAL A 289 11.73 4.38 1.90
C VAL A 289 12.25 3.57 3.10
N PRO A 290 13.22 4.08 3.88
CA PRO A 290 13.77 3.35 5.01
C PRO A 290 12.72 2.98 6.06
N ALA A 291 12.82 1.77 6.62
CA ALA A 291 11.88 1.30 7.64
C ALA A 291 11.95 2.14 8.94
N ALA A 292 13.08 2.81 9.23
CA ALA A 292 13.24 3.70 10.37
C ALA A 292 12.69 5.13 10.14
N ALA A 293 12.33 5.48 8.90
CA ALA A 293 11.79 6.81 8.61
C ALA A 293 10.42 7.00 9.28
N PRO A 294 10.09 8.22 9.76
CA PRO A 294 8.80 8.50 10.36
C PRO A 294 7.66 8.23 9.36
N ILE A 295 6.49 7.92 9.92
CA ILE A 295 5.23 7.85 9.18
C ILE A 295 4.90 9.28 8.74
N GLU A 296 4.80 9.47 7.43
CA GLU A 296 4.51 10.77 6.83
C GLU A 296 3.30 10.60 5.93
N ALA A 297 2.25 11.38 6.20
CA ALA A 297 1.05 11.40 5.38
C ALA A 297 1.35 11.99 4.00
N ALA A 298 0.60 11.55 2.99
CA ALA A 298 0.64 12.17 1.68
C ALA A 298 0.12 13.63 1.77
N PRO A 299 0.71 14.57 1.02
CA PRO A 299 0.25 15.95 1.00
C PRO A 299 -1.16 16.06 0.39
N VAL A 300 -1.84 17.19 0.64
CA VAL A 300 -3.12 17.52 -0.01
C VAL A 300 -3.03 17.32 -1.53
N PRO A 301 -3.95 16.54 -2.15
CA PRO A 301 -3.93 16.33 -3.58
C PRO A 301 -4.21 17.64 -4.32
N ARG A 302 -3.47 17.87 -5.41
CA ARG A 302 -3.53 19.10 -6.22
C ARG A 302 -3.77 18.74 -7.67
N ALA A 303 -4.54 19.59 -8.34
CA ALA A 303 -4.86 19.46 -9.75
C ALA A 303 -3.57 19.35 -10.59
N PRO A 304 -3.62 18.61 -11.71
CA PRO A 304 -2.47 18.47 -12.59
C PRO A 304 -1.97 19.83 -13.06
N ARG A 305 -0.64 19.98 -13.12
CA ARG A 305 0.01 21.18 -13.65
C ARG A 305 0.77 20.81 -14.90
N ALA A 306 0.65 21.62 -15.95
CA ALA A 306 1.45 21.47 -17.14
C ALA A 306 2.95 21.47 -16.80
N ARG A 307 3.71 20.64 -17.51
CA ARG A 307 5.17 20.67 -17.49
C ARG A 307 5.61 21.80 -18.41
N SER A 308 6.11 22.88 -17.79
CA SER A 308 6.86 23.96 -18.46
C SER A 308 8.08 23.40 -19.17
#